data_AF-A0A7V7VFY5-F1
#
_entry.id   AF-A0A7V7VFY5-F1
#
_cell.length_a   1.000
_cell.length_b   1.000
_cell.length_c   1.000
_cell.angle_alpha   90.00
_cell.angle_beta   90.00
_cell.angle_gamma   90.00
#
_symmetry.space_group_name_H-M   'P 1'
#
loop_
_entity.id
_entity.type
_entity.pdbx_description
1 polymer ?
#
loop_
_entity_poly.entity_id
_entity_poly.type
_entity_poly.pdbx_seq_one_letter_code
_entity_poly.pdbx_strand_id
1 'polypeptide(L)' 'MWKNIEISVSFIIFLVAFIFAIYSFYDNSIALGVGAFICSLVNLYYMIKELKEKREGNY' A
#
# COMPACT_ATOMS: atom_id res chain seq x y z
N MET A 1 9.52 8.74 -15.31
CA MET A 1 8.60 7.64 -15.67
C MET A 1 8.62 6.52 -14.64
N TRP A 2 9.80 6.01 -14.24
CA TRP A 2 9.94 4.93 -13.27
C TRP A 2 9.20 5.16 -11.93
N LYS A 3 9.41 6.33 -11.28
CA LYS A 3 8.69 6.71 -10.06
C LYS A 3 7.16 6.69 -10.19
N ASN A 4 6.61 7.02 -11.38
CA ASN A 4 5.16 6.94 -11.59
C ASN A 4 4.67 5.49 -11.59
N ILE A 5 5.46 4.57 -12.16
CA ILE A 5 5.15 3.14 -12.18
C ILE A 5 5.22 2.58 -10.76
N GLU A 6 6.24 2.93 -9.98
CA GLU A 6 6.38 2.49 -8.58
C GLU A 6 5.21 2.96 -7.71
N ILE A 7 4.78 4.21 -7.88
CA ILE A 7 3.59 4.77 -7.21
C ILE A 7 2.33 3.97 -7.61
N SER A 8 2.12 3.72 -8.91
CA SER A 8 0.96 2.97 -9.39
C SER A 8 0.94 1.51 -8.91
N VAL A 9 2.08 0.82 -8.91
CA VAL A 9 2.19 -0.56 -8.43
C VAL A 9 1.93 -0.61 -6.92
N SER A 10 2.54 0.29 -6.15
CA SER A 10 2.33 0.40 -4.70
C SER A 10 0.85 0.65 -4.38
N PHE A 11 0.17 1.48 -5.17
CA PHE A 11 -1.26 1.75 -5.02
C PHE A 11 -2.13 0.51 -5.27
N ILE A 12 -1.83 -0.28 -6.31
CA ILE A 12 -2.56 -1.52 -6.59
C ILE A 12 -2.38 -2.53 -5.45
N ILE A 13 -1.14 -2.72 -4.99
CA ILE A 13 -0.84 -3.63 -3.87
C ILE A 13 -1.53 -3.16 -2.59
N PHE A 14 -1.52 -1.85 -2.32
CA PHE A 14 -2.24 -1.26 -1.19
C PHE A 14 -3.73 -1.60 -1.23
N LEU A 15 -4.41 -1.37 -2.37
CA LEU A 15 -5.84 -1.64 -2.50
C LEU A 15 -6.16 -3.12 -2.30
N VAL A 16 -5.41 -4.02 -2.94
CA VAL A 16 -5.63 -5.46 -2.84
C VAL A 16 -5.40 -5.94 -1.41
N ALA A 17 -4.31 -5.53 -0.77
CA ALA A 17 -3.99 -5.90 0.61
C ALA A 17 -5.04 -5.36 1.59
N PHE A 18 -5.53 -4.13 1.38
CA PHE A 18 -6.54 -3.51 2.23
C PHE A 18 -7.90 -4.22 2.12
N ILE A 19 -8.35 -4.52 0.89
CA ILE A 19 -9.58 -5.30 0.67
C ILE A 19 -9.45 -6.70 1.30
N PHE A 20 -8.30 -7.35 1.13
CA PHE A 20 -8.06 -8.68 1.71
C PHE A 20 -8.01 -8.65 3.23
N ALA A 21 -7.47 -7.59 3.84
CA ALA A 21 -7.50 -7.38 5.29
C ALA A 21 -8.94 -7.26 5.80
N ILE A 22 -9.76 -6.42 5.15
CA ILE A 22 -11.19 -6.25 5.50
C ILE A 22 -11.92 -7.59 5.42
N TYR A 23 -11.74 -8.33 4.32
CA TYR A 23 -12.34 -9.64 4.14
C TYR A 23 -11.90 -10.63 5.23
N SER A 24 -10.61 -10.66 5.56
CA SER A 24 -10.08 -11.57 6.59
C SER A 24 -10.62 -11.26 7.98
N PHE A 25 -10.79 -9.97 8.32
CA PHE A 25 -11.42 -9.58 9.59
C PHE A 25 -12.91 -9.93 9.61
N TYR A 26 -13.61 -9.78 8.48
CA TYR A 26 -15.01 -10.21 8.34
C TYR A 26 -15.17 -11.73 8.55
N ASP A 27 -14.21 -12.53 8.05
CA ASP A 27 -14.16 -13.99 8.23
C ASP A 27 -13.57 -14.43 9.59
N ASN A 28 -13.39 -13.51 10.55
CA ASN A 28 -12.77 -13.75 11.86
C ASN A 28 -11.33 -14.31 11.84
N SER A 29 -10.64 -14.24 10.69
CA SER A 29 -9.25 -14.65 10.57
C SER A 29 -8.31 -13.51 10.96
N ILE A 30 -8.10 -13.34 12.27
CA ILE A 30 -7.33 -12.22 12.84
C ILE A 30 -5.89 -12.22 12.32
N ALA A 31 -5.22 -13.38 12.29
CA ALA A 31 -3.82 -13.47 11.87
C ALA A 31 -3.62 -13.03 10.41
N LEU A 32 -4.49 -13.50 9.51
CA LEU A 32 -4.45 -13.10 8.09
C LEU A 32 -4.81 -11.63 7.91
N GLY A 33 -5.83 -11.15 8.62
CA GLY A 33 -6.26 -9.76 8.58
C GLY A 33 -5.15 -8.79 9.03
N VAL A 34 -4.47 -9.09 10.14
CA VAL A 34 -3.35 -8.29 10.63
C VAL A 34 -2.19 -8.31 9.63
N GLY A 35 -1.82 -9.47 9.09
CA GLY A 35 -0.74 -9.57 8.10
C GLY A 35 -1.01 -8.77 6.83
N ALA A 36 -2.23 -8.87 6.30
CA ALA A 36 -2.67 -8.11 5.14
C ALA A 36 -2.74 -6.60 5.44
N PHE A 37 -3.19 -6.23 6.62
CA PHE A 37 -3.26 -4.84 7.04
C PHE A 37 -1.87 -4.20 7.13
N ILE A 38 -0.89 -4.90 7.72
CA ILE A 38 0.52 -4.46 7.74
C ILE A 38 1.05 -4.28 6.32
N CYS A 39 0.80 -5.22 5.40
CA CYS A 39 1.18 -5.08 4.00
C CYS A 39 0.58 -3.83 3.35
N SER A 40 -0.68 -3.51 3.64
CA SER A 40 -1.31 -2.27 3.13
C SER A 40 -0.59 -1.02 3.65
N LEU A 41 -0.27 -0.96 4.95
CA LEU A 41 0.39 0.18 5.57
C LEU A 41 1.80 0.41 5.02
N VAL A 42 2.55 -0.66 4.78
CA VAL A 42 3.89 -0.58 4.19
C VAL A 42 3.82 -0.01 2.77
N ASN A 43 2.90 -0.48 1.93
CA ASN A 43 2.74 0.05 0.58
C ASN A 43 2.25 1.50 0.57
N LEU A 44 1.38 1.87 1.51
CA LEU A 44 0.96 3.27 1.70
C LEU A 44 2.16 4.16 2.06
N TYR A 45 3.02 3.71 2.97
CA TYR A 45 4.24 4.43 3.33
C TYR A 45 5.17 4.63 2.14
N TYR A 46 5.45 3.57 1.36
CA TYR A 46 6.27 3.66 0.15
C TYR A 46 5.68 4.64 -0.87
N MET A 47 4.37 4.60 -1.08
CA MET A 47 3.69 5.51 -2.00
C MET A 47 3.83 6.98 -1.55
N ILE A 48 3.65 7.26 -0.26
CA ILE A 48 3.83 8.61 0.29
C ILE A 48 5.28 9.07 0.14
N LYS A 49 6.25 8.19 0.39
CA LYS A 49 7.68 8.48 0.23
C LYS A 49 8.01 8.86 -1.23
N GLU A 50 7.59 8.04 -2.20
CA GLU A 50 7.83 8.31 -3.62
C GLU A 50 7.15 9.61 -4.09
N LEU A 51 5.94 9.90 -3.61
CA LEU A 51 5.25 11.15 -3.92
C LEU A 51 6.00 12.37 -3.38
N LYS A 52 6.58 12.29 -2.17
CA LYS A 52 7.40 13.36 -1.60
C LYS A 52 8.68 13.56 -2.40
N GLU A 53 9.43 12.50 -2.69
CA GLU A 53 10.66 12.60 -3.47
C GLU A 53 10.41 13.12 -4.89
N LYS A 54 9.31 12.68 -5.52
CA LYS A 54 8.90 13.20 -6.83
C LYS A 54 8.58 14.70 -6.76
N ARG A 55 8.01 15.18 -5.65
CA ARG A 55 7.75 16.62 -5.47
C ARG A 55 9.05 17.39 -5.28
N GLU A 56 9.96 16.92 -4.45
CA GLU A 56 11.23 17.57 -4.14
C GLU A 56 12.18 17.62 -5.35
N GLY A 57 12.25 16.56 -6.16
CA GLY A 57 13.06 16.55 -7.38
C GLY A 57 12.50 17.33 -8.57
N ASN A 58 11.35 18.01 -8.42
CA ASN A 58 10.78 18.92 -9.42
C ASN A 58 10.97 20.41 -9.06
N TYR A 59 11.69 20.71 -7.97
CA TYR A 59 12.19 22.05 -7.60
C TYR A 59 13.71 22.08 -7.67
#